data_AF-A0A2L2XJD0-F1
#
_entry.id   AF-A0A2L2XJD0-F1
#
_cell.length_a   1.000
_cell.length_b   1.000
_cell.length_c   1.000
_cell.angle_alpha   90.00
_cell.angle_beta   90.00
_cell.angle_gamma   90.00
#
_symmetry.space_group_name_H-M   'P 1'
#
loop_
_entity.id
_entity.type
_entity.pdbx_description
1 polymer ?
#
loop_
_entity_poly.entity_id
_entity_poly.type
_entity_poly.pdbx_seq_one_letter_code
_entity_poly.pdbx_strand_id
1 'polypeptide(L)'
;MKGKKIPGPALIALGILAWAIILWLFTLGNPGFVPAARFIFIVLVIPLAAAEWLKMKGIVKKPLLLPVRLLLIAAAAVFWYVNNIK
;
A
#
# COMPACT_ATOMS: atom_id res chain seq x y z
N MET A 1 -19.67 18.96 18.39
CA MET A 1 -18.75 17.88 18.78
C MET A 1 -17.47 18.01 17.97
N LYS A 2 -16.34 18.34 18.62
CA LYS A 2 -15.03 18.54 17.95
C LYS A 2 -14.52 17.16 17.54
N GLY A 3 -14.70 16.79 16.27
CA GLY A 3 -14.37 15.46 15.76
C GLY A 3 -12.93 15.10 16.11
N LYS A 4 -12.73 14.03 16.88
CA LYS A 4 -11.40 13.48 17.16
C LYS A 4 -10.79 13.10 15.82
N LYS A 5 -9.82 13.88 15.33
CA LYS A 5 -9.05 13.53 14.14
C LYS A 5 -8.43 12.16 14.39
N ILE A 6 -8.82 11.18 13.58
CA ILE A 6 -8.27 9.82 13.66
C ILE A 6 -6.75 9.94 13.53
N PRO A 7 -5.97 9.32 14.44
CA PRO A 7 -4.51 9.42 14.39
C PRO A 7 -3.99 8.83 13.07
N GLY A 8 -2.98 9.47 12.48
CA GLY A 8 -2.41 9.09 11.18
C GLY A 8 -2.15 7.58 11.01
N PRO A 9 -1.54 6.88 11.98
CA PRO A 9 -1.33 5.43 11.90
C PRO A 9 -2.63 4.63 11.72
N ALA A 10 -3.71 5.04 12.38
CA ALA A 10 -5.01 4.38 12.24
C ALA A 10 -5.62 4.61 10.85
N LEU A 11 -5.39 5.77 10.23
CA LEU A 11 -5.82 6.01 8.84
C LEU A 11 -5.06 5.12 7.84
N ILE A 12 -3.75 4.90 8.05
CA ILE A 12 -2.98 3.97 7.22
C ILE A 12 -3.52 2.54 7.38
N ALA A 13 -3.72 2.10 8.63
CA ALA A 13 -4.26 0.77 8.91
C ALA A 13 -5.64 0.56 8.29
N LEU A 14 -6.53 1.56 8.40
CA LEU A 14 -7.84 1.55 7.76
C LEU A 14 -7.74 1.50 6.24
N GLY A 15 -6.81 2.24 5.64
CA GLY A 15 -6.57 2.21 4.20
C GLY A 15 -6.10 0.83 3.72
N ILE A 16 -5.17 0.20 4.44
CA ILE A 16 -4.71 -1.17 4.15
C ILE A 16 -5.88 -2.16 4.27
N LEU A 17 -6.66 -2.07 5.35
CA LEU A 17 -7.84 -2.91 5.57
C LEU A 17 -8.88 -2.75 4.47
N ALA A 18 -9.18 -1.52 4.06
CA ALA A 18 -10.12 -1.24 2.99
C ALA A 18 -9.66 -1.88 1.67
N TRP A 19 -8.38 -1.71 1.31
CA TRP A 19 -7.81 -2.36 0.12
C TRP A 19 -7.82 -3.88 0.22
N ALA A 20 -7.50 -4.45 1.38
CA ALA A 20 -7.53 -5.88 1.60
C ALA A 20 -8.95 -6.45 1.41
N ILE A 21 -9.98 -5.79 1.95
CA ILE A 21 -11.38 -6.19 1.79
C ILE A 21 -11.80 -6.11 0.33
N ILE A 22 -11.48 -5.00 -0.36
CA ILE A 22 -11.81 -4.83 -1.78
C ILE A 22 -11.22 -5.98 -2.59
N LEU A 23 -9.92 -6.21 -2.46
CA LEU A 23 -9.24 -7.27 -3.21
C LEU A 23 -9.78 -8.66 -2.86
N TRP A 24 -10.09 -8.89 -1.58
CA TRP A 24 -10.68 -10.16 -1.14
C TRP A 24 -12.05 -10.42 -1.79
N LEU A 25 -12.92 -9.41 -1.84
CA LEU A 25 -14.22 -9.51 -2.52
C LEU A 25 -14.05 -9.83 -4.01
N PHE A 26 -13.08 -9.21 -4.68
CA PHE A 26 -12.76 -9.54 -6.08
C PHE A 26 -12.26 -10.97 -6.26
N THR A 27 -11.53 -11.53 -5.29
CA THR A 27 -11.04 -12.91 -5.37
C THR A 27 -12.11 -13.99 -5.13
N LEU A 28 -13.18 -13.69 -4.39
CA LEU A 28 -14.25 -14.66 -4.10
C LEU A 28 -15.00 -15.13 -5.35
N GLY A 29 -15.23 -14.22 -6.31
CA GLY A 29 -15.89 -14.54 -7.57
C GLY A 29 -14.95 -14.94 -8.70
N ASN A 30 -13.63 -14.86 -8.49
CA ASN A 30 -12.63 -15.10 -9.53
C ASN A 30 -11.30 -15.57 -8.93
N PRO A 31 -11.13 -16.89 -8.68
CA PRO A 31 -9.89 -17.42 -8.10
C PRO A 31 -8.66 -17.18 -8.99
N GLY A 32 -8.84 -17.03 -10.31
CA GLY A 32 -7.78 -16.62 -11.23
C GLY A 32 -7.25 -15.19 -11.00
N PHE A 33 -7.98 -14.36 -10.25
CA PHE A 33 -7.56 -13.00 -9.90
C PHE A 33 -6.62 -12.94 -8.69
N VAL A 34 -6.49 -14.02 -7.92
CA VAL A 34 -5.65 -14.08 -6.71
C VAL A 34 -4.22 -13.59 -6.94
N PRO A 35 -3.50 -13.97 -8.02
CA PRO A 35 -2.16 -13.47 -8.30
C PRO A 35 -2.12 -11.96 -8.52
N ALA A 36 -3.10 -11.42 -9.27
CA ALA A 36 -3.22 -9.99 -9.52
C ALA A 36 -3.55 -9.21 -8.24
N ALA A 37 -4.44 -9.74 -7.40
CA ALA A 37 -4.76 -9.16 -6.10
C ALA A 37 -3.52 -9.09 -5.19
N ARG A 38 -2.73 -10.17 -5.12
CA ARG A 38 -1.47 -10.18 -4.36
C ARG A 38 -0.47 -9.16 -4.90
N PHE A 39 -0.33 -9.05 -6.22
CA PHE A 39 0.51 -8.05 -6.85
C PHE A 39 0.10 -6.63 -6.47
N ILE A 40 -1.18 -6.28 -6.65
CA ILE A 40 -1.71 -4.95 -6.30
C ILE A 40 -1.44 -4.64 -4.82
N PHE A 41 -1.71 -5.60 -3.93
CA PHE A 41 -1.52 -5.39 -2.51
C PHE A 41 -0.05 -5.17 -2.13
N ILE A 42 0.84 -6.02 -2.64
CA ILE A 42 2.25 -6.03 -2.24
C ILE A 42 3.05 -4.92 -2.93
N VAL A 43 2.75 -4.64 -4.21
CA VAL A 43 3.53 -3.70 -5.03
C VAL A 43 2.98 -2.27 -4.96
N LEU A 44 1.68 -2.10 -4.69
CA LEU A 44 1.07 -0.78 -4.65
C LEU A 44 0.68 -0.39 -3.22
N VAL A 45 -0.15 -1.19 -2.56
CA VAL A 45 -0.75 -0.81 -1.26
C VAL A 45 0.31 -0.72 -0.16
N ILE A 46 1.18 -1.71 -0.03
CA ILE A 46 2.23 -1.73 1.01
C ILE A 46 3.23 -0.57 0.83
N PRO A 47 3.83 -0.34 -0.36
CA PRO A 47 4.72 0.81 -0.60
C PRO A 47 4.08 2.17 -0.33
N LEU A 48 2.81 2.35 -0.70
CA LEU A 48 2.07 3.58 -0.40
C LEU A 48 1.89 3.79 1.11
N ALA A 49 1.51 2.73 1.83
CA ALA A 49 1.39 2.78 3.28
C ALA A 49 2.73 3.07 3.97
N ALA A 50 3.81 2.45 3.49
CA ALA A 50 5.16 2.69 3.99
C ALA A 50 5.60 4.15 3.75
N ALA A 51 5.33 4.72 2.58
CA ALA A 51 5.64 6.12 2.28
C ALA A 51 4.89 7.11 3.20
N GLU A 52 3.60 6.87 3.45
CA GLU A 52 2.82 7.67 4.41
C GLU A 52 3.35 7.51 5.83
N TRP A 53 3.77 6.31 6.23
CA TRP A 53 4.38 6.09 7.53
C TRP A 53 5.71 6.83 7.70
N LEU A 54 6.57 6.83 6.67
CA LEU A 54 7.84 7.59 6.67
C LEU A 54 7.61 9.11 6.80
N LYS A 55 6.56 9.62 6.15
CA LYS A 55 6.11 11.00 6.30
C LYS A 55 5.62 11.30 7.71
N MET A 56 4.86 10.39 8.33
CA MET A 56 4.41 10.55 9.72
C MET A 56 5.57 10.55 10.70
N LYS A 57 6.62 9.78 10.44
CA LYS A 57 7.88 9.81 11.21
C LYS A 57 8.71 11.09 11.01
N GLY A 58 8.31 11.98 10.09
CA GLY A 58 9.07 13.19 9.77
C GLY A 58 10.33 12.94 8.92
N ILE A 59 10.56 11.71 8.49
CA ILE A 59 11.72 11.32 7.67
C ILE A 59 11.58 11.90 6.26
N VAL A 60 10.35 11.93 5.73
CA VAL A 60 10.04 12.40 4.37
C VAL A 60 9.18 13.64 4.41
N LYS A 61 9.71 14.75 3.86
CA LYS A 61 8.97 16.01 3.71
C LYS A 61 7.96 15.90 2.55
N LYS A 62 6.86 16.66 2.61
CA LYS A 62 5.82 16.72 1.56
C LYS A 62 6.34 16.76 0.10
N PRO A 63 7.34 17.58 -0.28
CA PRO A 63 7.82 17.60 -1.67
C PRO A 63 8.52 16.31 -2.11
N LEU A 64 9.10 15.56 -1.16
CA LEU A 64 9.81 14.30 -1.42
C LEU A 64 8.89 13.08 -1.36
N LEU A 65 7.63 13.24 -0.97
CA LEU A 65 6.69 12.14 -0.80
C LEU A 65 6.42 11.40 -2.11
N LEU A 66 6.23 12.14 -3.20
CA LEU A 66 5.89 11.57 -4.51
C LEU A 66 7.08 10.80 -5.11
N PRO A 67 8.33 11.33 -5.10
CA PRO A 67 9.52 10.55 -5.42
C PRO A 67 9.67 9.30 -4.57
N VAL A 68 9.49 9.38 -3.24
CA VAL A 68 9.65 8.24 -2.33
C VAL A 68 8.61 7.15 -2.60
N ARG A 69 7.36 7.52 -2.88
CA ARG A 69 6.32 6.56 -3.28
C ARG A 69 6.72 5.81 -4.55
N LEU A 70 7.16 6.53 -5.58
CA LEU A 70 7.61 5.93 -6.84
C LEU A 70 8.80 5.00 -6.62
N LEU A 71 9.77 5.40 -5.80
CA LEU A 71 10.94 4.60 -5.47
C LEU A 71 10.57 3.30 -4.74
N LEU A 72 9.66 3.39 -3.76
CA LEU A 72 9.19 2.22 -3.02
C LEU A 72 8.36 1.27 -3.90
N ILE A 73 7.51 1.81 -4.77
CA ILE A 73 6.73 1.02 -5.74
C ILE A 73 7.67 0.33 -6.73
N ALA A 74 8.64 1.05 -7.28
CA ALA A 74 9.64 0.49 -8.20
C ALA A 74 10.45 -0.63 -7.53
N ALA A 75 10.90 -0.41 -6.29
CA ALA A 75 11.62 -1.43 -5.52
C ALA A 75 10.75 -2.66 -5.25
N ALA A 76 9.48 -2.47 -4.88
CA ALA A 76 8.54 -3.57 -4.65
C ALA A 76 8.20 -4.32 -5.95
N ALA A 77 8.08 -3.63 -7.07
CA ALA A 77 7.84 -4.23 -8.38
C ALA A 77 9.02 -5.10 -8.83
N VAL A 78 10.25 -4.60 -8.66
CA VAL A 78 11.48 -5.36 -8.95
C VAL A 78 11.57 -6.58 -8.04
N PHE A 79 11.32 -6.41 -6.74
CA PHE A 79 11.31 -7.53 -5.79
C PHE A 79 10.27 -8.59 -6.15
N TRP A 80 9.07 -8.17 -6.54
CA TRP A 80 8.01 -9.07 -6.99
C TRP A 80 8.44 -9.87 -8.23
N TYR A 81 8.97 -9.18 -9.24
CA TYR A 81 9.44 -9.79 -10.48
C TYR A 81 10.48 -10.89 -10.22
N VAL A 82 11.47 -10.59 -9.36
CA VAL A 82 12.53 -11.55 -9.02
C VAL A 82 12.01 -12.78 -8.25
N ASN A 83 10.97 -12.63 -7.43
CA ASN A 83 10.46 -13.73 -6.59
C ASN A 83 9.30 -14.53 -7.20
N ASN A 84 8.53 -13.97 -8.16
CA ASN A 84 7.31 -14.60 -8.67
C ASN A 84 7.33 -14.89 -10.18
N ILE A 85 8.27 -14.31 -10.94
CA ILE A 85 8.29 -14.44 -12.41
C ILE A 85 9.56 -15.15 -12.91
N LYS A 86 10.64 -15.18 -12.12
CA LYS A 86 11.71 -16.18 -12.28
C LYS A 86 11.27 -17.52 -11.71
#